data_AF-A0A6C0J6I8-F1
#
_entry.id   AF-A0A6C0J6I8-F1
#
_cell.length_a   1.000
_cell.length_b   1.000
_cell.length_c   1.000
_cell.angle_alpha   90.00
_cell.angle_beta   90.00
_cell.angle_gamma   90.00
#
_symmetry.space_group_name_H-M   'P 1'
#
loop_
_entity.id
_entity.type
_entity.pdbx_description
1 polymer ?
#
loop_
_entity_poly.entity_id
_entity_poly.type
_entity_poly.pdbx_seq_one_letter_code
_entity_poly.pdbx_strand_id
1 'polypeptide(L)'
;MDSELIKDLNITEIIDWYNNKYINPRTKRKIKEKGKLYEFFKDKYEKIFPNDINFFQADHIDPVSLTEIWVIRNNKKEFVYPDYENLLLYKDKNDIVNCFEKDTINYFIHHKINIHPVTSTEIPQEVLNIIEYKEIIINKTIEHLALDVFQLFNNISVFVDHKEYIKLSEDKLNKLYYETFEFFHQNLPENKINTIKELGKDKNIEIYEIKCEQFTEKIFEDKQKFILDIFKFLLDFKDDDVKLMTYYIILGGLSLFIPKIKTDYPDFCFNF
;
A
#
# COMPACT_ATOMS: atom_id res chain seq x y z
N MET A 1 -27.88 -40.85 19.36
CA MET A 1 -27.01 -41.06 18.18
C MET A 1 -26.82 -39.71 17.49
N ASP A 2 -26.52 -38.66 18.29
CA ASP A 2 -26.87 -37.27 17.94
C ASP A 2 -25.72 -36.27 18.12
N SER A 3 -24.56 -36.68 18.65
CA SER A 3 -23.47 -35.73 18.97
C SER A 3 -22.46 -35.53 17.82
N GLU A 4 -22.30 -36.48 16.90
CA GLU A 4 -21.34 -36.33 15.78
C GLU A 4 -21.90 -35.54 14.57
N LEU A 5 -23.23 -35.40 14.49
CA LEU A 5 -23.89 -34.69 13.38
C LEU A 5 -23.90 -33.17 13.56
N ILE A 6 -23.64 -32.67 14.78
CA ILE A 6 -23.53 -31.25 15.14
C ILE A 6 -22.05 -30.88 15.32
N LYS A 7 -21.20 -31.26 14.36
CA LYS A 7 -19.87 -30.66 14.19
C LYS A 7 -20.00 -29.43 13.30
N ASP A 8 -19.22 -28.39 13.56
CA ASP A 8 -19.17 -27.20 12.69
C ASP A 8 -18.97 -27.62 11.23
N LEU A 9 -19.81 -27.08 10.34
CA LEU A 9 -19.75 -27.29 8.91
C LEU A 9 -18.71 -26.37 8.31
N ASN A 10 -17.97 -26.85 7.32
CA ASN A 10 -17.18 -25.95 6.49
C ASN A 10 -18.07 -25.20 5.50
N ILE A 11 -17.54 -24.11 4.92
CA ILE A 11 -18.28 -23.25 3.99
C ILE A 11 -18.85 -24.02 2.79
N THR A 12 -18.07 -24.95 2.23
CA THR A 12 -18.52 -25.77 1.10
C THR A 12 -19.73 -26.64 1.48
N GLU A 13 -19.75 -27.24 2.67
CA GLU A 13 -20.88 -28.03 3.16
C GLU A 13 -22.13 -27.17 3.37
N ILE A 14 -21.97 -25.93 3.84
CA ILE A 14 -23.07 -24.97 4.06
C ILE A 14 -23.68 -24.54 2.72
N ILE A 15 -22.85 -24.21 1.73
CA ILE A 15 -23.31 -23.84 0.39
C ILE A 15 -23.92 -25.05 -0.34
N ASP A 16 -23.32 -26.24 -0.22
CA ASP A 16 -23.87 -27.50 -0.77
C ASP A 16 -25.27 -27.78 -0.23
N TRP A 17 -25.49 -27.59 1.08
CA TRP A 17 -26.81 -27.74 1.68
C TRP A 17 -27.79 -26.71 1.13
N TYR A 18 -27.40 -25.45 1.00
CA TYR A 18 -28.29 -24.41 0.48
C TYR A 18 -28.80 -24.72 -0.94
N ASN A 19 -27.92 -25.26 -1.79
CA ASN A 19 -28.26 -25.70 -3.15
C ASN A 19 -29.18 -26.93 -3.16
N ASN A 20 -29.22 -27.72 -2.08
CA ASN A 20 -30.11 -28.87 -1.94
C ASN A 20 -30.61 -29.03 -0.49
N LYS A 21 -31.56 -28.16 -0.12
CA LYS A 21 -32.03 -27.97 1.27
C LYS A 21 -32.59 -29.23 1.93
N TYR A 22 -32.94 -30.25 1.15
CA TYR A 22 -33.51 -31.52 1.61
C TYR A 22 -32.49 -32.65 1.75
N ILE A 23 -31.19 -32.40 1.54
CA ILE A 23 -30.12 -33.40 1.66
C ILE A 23 -29.07 -32.93 2.66
N ASN A 24 -28.67 -33.81 3.58
CA ASN A 24 -27.54 -33.56 4.46
C ASN A 24 -26.22 -33.60 3.65
N PRO A 25 -25.40 -32.54 3.68
CA PRO A 25 -24.20 -32.42 2.83
C PRO A 25 -23.13 -33.48 3.15
N ARG A 26 -23.07 -33.97 4.39
CA ARG A 26 -22.11 -35.01 4.85
C ARG A 26 -22.56 -36.42 4.53
N THR A 27 -23.80 -36.74 4.91
CA THR A 27 -24.29 -38.13 4.83
C THR A 27 -25.02 -38.45 3.54
N LYS A 28 -25.34 -37.41 2.74
CA LYS A 28 -26.17 -37.49 1.52
C LYS A 28 -27.57 -38.08 1.76
N ARG A 29 -28.02 -38.18 3.01
CA ARG A 29 -29.36 -38.65 3.39
C ARG A 29 -30.36 -37.50 3.32
N LYS A 30 -31.61 -37.84 3.02
CA LYS A 30 -32.72 -36.88 3.05
C LYS A 30 -32.95 -36.36 4.47
N ILE A 31 -33.19 -35.06 4.59
CA ILE A 31 -33.60 -34.40 5.83
C ILE A 31 -35.01 -33.83 5.68
N LYS A 32 -35.74 -33.73 6.79
CA LYS A 32 -37.10 -33.17 6.82
C LYS A 32 -37.03 -31.65 6.93
N GLU A 33 -37.85 -30.98 6.13
CA GLU A 33 -38.12 -29.55 6.28
C GLU A 33 -38.59 -29.25 7.72
N LYS A 34 -38.12 -28.16 8.32
CA LYS A 34 -38.39 -27.78 9.73
C LYS A 34 -37.89 -28.78 10.78
N GLY A 35 -37.10 -29.78 10.39
CA GLY A 35 -36.41 -30.67 11.33
C GLY A 35 -35.22 -29.98 11.99
N LYS A 36 -34.77 -30.49 13.15
CA LYS A 36 -33.62 -29.92 13.89
C LYS A 36 -32.38 -29.67 13.02
N LEU A 37 -32.02 -30.64 12.16
CA LEU A 37 -30.87 -30.49 11.25
C LEU A 37 -31.11 -29.45 10.15
N TYR A 38 -32.35 -29.33 9.66
CA TYR A 38 -32.70 -28.34 8.65
C TYR A 38 -32.57 -26.93 9.21
N GLU A 39 -33.17 -26.68 10.38
CA GLU A 39 -33.06 -25.38 11.06
C GLU A 39 -31.61 -25.07 11.45
N PHE A 40 -30.84 -26.07 11.92
CA PHE A 40 -29.41 -25.88 12.21
C PHE A 40 -28.61 -25.42 10.97
N PHE A 41 -28.82 -26.06 9.81
CA PHE A 41 -28.13 -25.65 8.59
C PHE A 41 -28.60 -24.30 8.08
N LYS A 42 -29.90 -24.01 8.21
CA LYS A 42 -30.49 -22.72 7.88
C LYS A 42 -29.89 -21.59 8.71
N ASP A 43 -29.87 -21.75 10.03
CA ASP A 43 -29.29 -20.76 10.95
C ASP A 43 -27.81 -20.51 10.63
N LYS A 44 -27.05 -21.56 10.33
CA LYS A 44 -25.65 -21.43 9.93
C LYS A 44 -25.49 -20.69 8.61
N TYR A 45 -26.33 -20.98 7.62
CA TYR A 45 -26.30 -20.28 6.34
C TYR A 45 -26.67 -18.81 6.49
N GLU A 46 -27.79 -18.50 7.15
CA GLU A 46 -28.27 -17.12 7.34
C GLU A 46 -27.29 -16.26 8.16
N LYS A 47 -26.56 -16.88 9.10
CA LYS A 47 -25.51 -16.20 9.85
C LYS A 47 -24.33 -15.76 8.96
N ILE A 48 -23.98 -16.56 7.95
CA ILE A 48 -22.84 -16.30 7.07
C ILE A 48 -23.26 -15.48 5.84
N PHE A 49 -24.48 -15.70 5.35
CA PHE A 49 -25.04 -15.15 4.11
C PHE A 49 -26.42 -14.52 4.35
N PRO A 50 -26.51 -13.41 5.13
CA PRO A 50 -27.78 -12.82 5.55
C PRO A 50 -28.65 -12.27 4.40
N ASN A 51 -28.06 -12.02 3.23
CA ASN A 51 -28.75 -11.48 2.05
C ASN A 51 -28.95 -12.53 0.93
N ASP A 52 -28.84 -13.82 1.26
CA ASP A 52 -29.02 -14.92 0.30
C ASP A 52 -28.06 -14.87 -0.90
N ILE A 53 -26.89 -14.25 -0.68
CA ILE A 53 -25.75 -14.23 -1.61
C ILE A 53 -24.57 -14.97 -0.99
N ASN A 54 -23.86 -15.76 -1.79
CA ASN A 54 -22.71 -16.55 -1.35
C ASN A 54 -21.51 -16.39 -2.30
N PHE A 55 -20.35 -16.88 -1.85
CA PHE A 55 -19.07 -16.72 -2.56
C PHE A 55 -19.07 -17.27 -3.98
N PHE A 56 -19.87 -18.32 -4.27
CA PHE A 56 -19.92 -18.90 -5.62
C PHE A 56 -20.71 -18.06 -6.62
N GLN A 57 -21.40 -17.00 -6.18
CA GLN A 57 -22.08 -16.05 -7.06
C GLN A 57 -21.18 -14.88 -7.46
N ALA A 58 -20.10 -14.64 -6.70
CA ALA A 58 -19.09 -13.65 -7.04
C ALA A 58 -18.01 -14.23 -7.97
N ASP A 59 -17.14 -13.34 -8.46
CA ASP A 59 -15.91 -13.74 -9.13
C ASP A 59 -15.05 -14.66 -8.25
N HIS A 60 -14.26 -15.50 -8.92
CA HIS A 60 -13.44 -16.52 -8.29
C HIS A 60 -12.18 -15.99 -7.60
N ILE A 61 -11.85 -14.72 -7.80
CA ILE A 61 -10.61 -14.08 -7.39
C ILE A 61 -10.91 -12.66 -6.89
N ASP A 62 -10.22 -12.20 -5.85
CA ASP A 62 -10.20 -10.77 -5.50
C ASP A 62 -9.40 -10.02 -6.59
N PRO A 63 -9.97 -9.02 -7.29
CA PRO A 63 -9.31 -8.37 -8.42
C PRO A 63 -8.13 -7.46 -8.02
N VAL A 64 -7.88 -7.23 -6.73
CA VAL A 64 -6.75 -6.43 -6.23
C VAL A 64 -5.63 -7.31 -5.70
N SER A 65 -5.94 -8.20 -4.74
CA SER A 65 -4.91 -9.08 -4.16
C SER A 65 -4.58 -10.28 -5.04
N LEU A 66 -5.46 -10.58 -6.00
CA LEU A 66 -5.37 -11.75 -6.88
C LEU A 66 -5.46 -13.08 -6.12
N THR A 67 -5.99 -13.07 -4.89
CA THR A 67 -6.19 -14.27 -4.10
C THR A 67 -7.42 -15.04 -4.57
N GLU A 68 -7.27 -16.35 -4.80
CA GLU A 68 -8.39 -17.23 -5.18
C GLU A 68 -9.36 -17.40 -4.01
N ILE A 69 -10.64 -17.14 -4.26
CA ILE A 69 -11.74 -17.32 -3.31
C ILE A 69 -12.32 -18.73 -3.44
N TRP A 70 -12.56 -19.15 -4.68
CA TRP A 70 -13.06 -20.47 -5.03
C TRP A 70 -12.49 -20.93 -6.36
N VAL A 71 -12.42 -22.25 -6.56
CA VAL A 71 -11.92 -22.86 -7.80
C VAL A 71 -12.90 -23.91 -8.31
N ILE A 72 -12.74 -24.32 -9.58
CA ILE A 72 -13.50 -25.46 -10.12
C ILE A 72 -12.59 -26.70 -10.12
N ARG A 73 -12.96 -27.72 -9.34
CA ARG A 73 -12.33 -29.04 -9.35
C ARG A 73 -13.38 -30.10 -9.65
N ASN A 74 -13.10 -30.98 -10.62
CA ASN A 74 -14.04 -32.03 -11.06
C ASN A 74 -15.45 -31.49 -11.41
N ASN A 75 -15.52 -30.38 -12.15
CA ASN A 75 -16.77 -29.68 -12.51
C ASN A 75 -17.60 -29.20 -11.30
N LYS A 76 -16.99 -29.05 -10.12
CA LYS A 76 -17.64 -28.53 -8.91
C LYS A 76 -16.87 -27.33 -8.38
N LYS A 77 -17.59 -26.28 -7.97
CA LYS A 77 -17.00 -25.14 -7.24
C LYS A 77 -16.59 -25.58 -5.84
N GLU A 78 -15.37 -25.25 -5.45
CA GLU A 78 -14.78 -25.53 -4.14
C GLU A 78 -14.26 -24.22 -3.56
N PHE A 79 -14.69 -23.88 -2.34
CA PHE A 79 -14.18 -22.73 -1.61
C PHE A 79 -12.77 -23.04 -1.11
N VAL A 80 -11.80 -22.17 -1.41
CA VAL A 80 -10.37 -22.39 -1.09
C VAL A 80 -9.76 -21.29 -0.22
N TYR A 81 -10.47 -20.18 -0.01
CA TYR A 81 -9.97 -19.09 0.81
C TYR A 81 -9.82 -19.52 2.29
N PRO A 82 -8.68 -19.22 2.96
CA PRO A 82 -8.44 -19.71 4.31
C PRO A 82 -9.41 -19.18 5.37
N ASP A 83 -9.81 -17.91 5.26
CA ASP A 83 -10.63 -17.21 6.26
C ASP A 83 -11.82 -16.50 5.63
N TYR A 84 -12.98 -17.16 5.59
CA TYR A 84 -14.19 -16.58 5.01
C TYR A 84 -14.69 -15.35 5.78
N GLU A 85 -14.30 -15.15 7.05
CA GLU A 85 -14.69 -13.97 7.82
C GLU A 85 -13.96 -12.71 7.34
N ASN A 86 -12.84 -12.87 6.62
CA ASN A 86 -12.13 -11.77 5.96
C ASN A 86 -12.78 -11.34 4.63
N LEU A 87 -13.80 -12.05 4.15
CA LEU A 87 -14.46 -11.74 2.89
C LEU A 87 -15.72 -10.91 3.11
N LEU A 88 -15.96 -9.97 2.19
CA LEU A 88 -17.15 -9.12 2.17
C LEU A 88 -17.87 -9.29 0.85
N LEU A 89 -19.13 -9.71 0.92
CA LEU A 89 -20.03 -9.84 -0.23
C LEU A 89 -20.97 -8.65 -0.31
N TYR A 90 -21.18 -8.14 -1.52
CA TYR A 90 -22.21 -7.13 -1.78
C TYR A 90 -22.74 -7.24 -3.22
N LYS A 91 -23.87 -6.59 -3.49
CA LYS A 91 -24.39 -6.40 -4.85
C LYS A 91 -24.15 -4.98 -5.30
N ASP A 92 -23.67 -4.81 -6.52
CA ASP A 92 -23.59 -3.48 -7.11
C ASP A 92 -24.94 -3.03 -7.71
N LYS A 93 -24.95 -1.81 -8.27
CA LYS A 93 -26.13 -1.21 -8.92
C LYS A 93 -26.68 -2.01 -10.11
N ASN A 94 -25.91 -2.94 -10.65
CA ASN A 94 -26.28 -3.80 -11.78
C ASN A 94 -26.65 -5.22 -11.33
N ASP A 95 -26.91 -5.43 -10.02
CA ASP A 95 -27.18 -6.73 -9.40
C ASP A 95 -26.04 -7.75 -9.53
N ILE A 96 -24.81 -7.30 -9.84
CA ILE A 96 -23.62 -8.16 -9.87
C ILE A 96 -23.15 -8.37 -8.44
N VAL A 97 -22.96 -9.64 -8.05
CA VAL A 97 -22.42 -10.00 -6.74
C VAL A 97 -20.89 -9.88 -6.78
N ASN A 98 -20.35 -9.04 -5.92
CA ASN A 98 -18.92 -8.82 -5.78
C ASN A 98 -18.43 -9.36 -4.43
N CYS A 99 -17.17 -9.78 -4.39
CA CYS A 99 -16.50 -10.25 -3.18
C CYS A 99 -15.12 -9.63 -3.09
N PHE A 100 -14.80 -9.04 -1.93
CA PHE A 100 -13.47 -8.50 -1.62
C PHE A 100 -12.96 -9.02 -0.30
N GLU A 101 -11.65 -9.10 -0.15
CA GLU A 101 -11.03 -9.12 1.16
C GLU A 101 -11.30 -7.79 1.88
N LYS A 102 -11.50 -7.84 3.20
CA LYS A 102 -11.66 -6.63 4.03
C LYS A 102 -10.43 -5.72 3.92
N ASP A 103 -9.24 -6.29 3.77
CA ASP A 103 -8.00 -5.54 3.54
C ASP A 103 -8.01 -4.79 2.20
N THR A 104 -8.59 -5.38 1.15
CA THR A 104 -8.81 -4.69 -0.14
C THR A 104 -9.74 -3.49 0.04
N ILE A 105 -10.82 -3.63 0.82
CA ILE A 105 -11.70 -2.50 1.11
C ILE A 105 -10.98 -1.43 1.96
N ASN A 106 -10.16 -1.83 2.94
CA ASN A 106 -9.34 -0.90 3.72
C ASN A 106 -8.36 -0.12 2.83
N TYR A 107 -7.75 -0.78 1.84
CA TYR A 107 -6.92 -0.16 0.82
C TYR A 107 -7.70 0.88 -0.01
N PHE A 108 -8.92 0.55 -0.43
CA PHE A 108 -9.78 1.51 -1.14
C PHE A 108 -10.12 2.74 -0.29
N ILE A 109 -10.45 2.55 1.00
CA ILE A 109 -10.71 3.66 1.93
C ILE A 109 -9.47 4.56 2.05
N HIS A 110 -8.29 3.97 2.25
CA HIS A 110 -7.02 4.70 2.37
C HIS A 110 -6.74 5.58 1.14
N HIS A 111 -6.94 5.04 -0.06
CA HIS A 111 -6.67 5.73 -1.32
C HIS A 111 -7.87 6.51 -1.88
N LYS A 112 -8.97 6.62 -1.13
CA LYS A 112 -10.22 7.28 -1.55
C LYS A 112 -10.77 6.73 -2.88
N ILE A 113 -10.65 5.42 -3.07
CA ILE A 113 -11.21 4.70 -4.21
C ILE A 113 -12.64 4.29 -3.86
N ASN A 114 -13.62 4.81 -4.59
CA ASN A 114 -15.04 4.50 -4.42
C ASN A 114 -15.64 3.75 -5.61
N ILE A 115 -14.81 3.33 -6.57
CA ILE A 115 -15.23 2.64 -7.80
C ILE A 115 -14.64 1.24 -7.80
N HIS A 116 -15.48 0.24 -8.09
CA HIS A 116 -15.06 -1.14 -8.26
C HIS A 116 -14.12 -1.27 -9.48
N PRO A 117 -12.93 -1.89 -9.34
CA PRO A 117 -11.90 -1.93 -10.38
C PRO A 117 -12.31 -2.65 -11.68
N VAL A 118 -13.10 -3.73 -11.56
CA VAL A 118 -13.58 -4.51 -12.73
C VAL A 118 -14.86 -3.95 -13.35
N THR A 119 -15.92 -3.80 -12.56
CA THR A 119 -17.24 -3.39 -13.07
C THR A 119 -17.35 -1.89 -13.32
N SER A 120 -16.39 -1.08 -12.83
CA SER A 120 -16.44 0.39 -12.85
C SER A 120 -17.70 0.98 -12.22
N THR A 121 -18.36 0.23 -11.34
CA THR A 121 -19.55 0.67 -10.59
C THR A 121 -19.14 1.25 -9.24
N GLU A 122 -19.94 2.17 -8.71
CA GLU A 122 -19.67 2.73 -7.38
C GLU A 122 -19.85 1.65 -6.30
N ILE A 123 -18.89 1.57 -5.39
CA ILE A 123 -18.96 0.66 -4.25
C ILE A 123 -19.95 1.26 -3.24
N PRO A 124 -20.98 0.51 -2.80
CA PRO A 124 -21.96 1.03 -1.85
C PRO A 124 -21.30 1.55 -0.57
N GLN A 125 -21.72 2.71 -0.09
CA GLN A 125 -21.10 3.34 1.08
C GLN A 125 -21.22 2.47 2.34
N GLU A 126 -22.29 1.71 2.47
CA GLU A 126 -22.47 0.70 3.53
C GLU A 126 -21.36 -0.35 3.55
N VAL A 127 -20.82 -0.74 2.39
CA VAL A 127 -19.68 -1.67 2.28
C VAL A 127 -18.40 -1.04 2.82
N LEU A 128 -18.13 0.21 2.43
CA LEU A 128 -16.98 0.96 2.91
C LEU A 128 -17.05 1.21 4.42
N ASN A 129 -18.26 1.45 4.95
CA ASN A 129 -18.47 1.73 6.37
C ASN A 129 -18.38 0.50 7.29
N ILE A 130 -18.41 -0.72 6.74
CA ILE A 130 -18.26 -1.97 7.53
C ILE A 130 -16.81 -2.10 8.07
N ILE A 131 -15.84 -1.51 7.38
CA ILE A 131 -14.44 -1.63 7.74
C ILE A 131 -14.07 -0.61 8.82
N GLU A 132 -13.56 -1.11 9.95
CA GLU A 132 -12.80 -0.29 10.87
C GLU A 132 -11.47 0.06 10.21
N TYR A 133 -11.33 1.31 9.76
CA TYR A 133 -10.15 1.77 9.04
C TYR A 133 -8.87 1.50 9.83
N LYS A 134 -7.93 0.81 9.20
CA LYS A 134 -6.57 0.61 9.71
C LYS A 134 -5.63 1.43 8.86
N GLU A 135 -4.87 2.32 9.48
CA GLU A 135 -3.83 3.06 8.78
C GLU A 135 -2.81 2.08 8.17
N ILE A 136 -2.64 2.14 6.86
CA ILE A 136 -1.69 1.29 6.14
C ILE A 136 -0.31 1.90 6.32
N ILE A 137 0.46 1.38 7.28
CA ILE A 137 1.86 1.75 7.45
C ILE A 137 2.67 1.00 6.38
N ILE A 138 2.83 1.63 5.21
CA ILE A 138 3.76 1.14 4.20
C ILE A 138 5.17 1.47 4.68
N ASN A 139 5.87 0.49 5.26
CA ASN A 139 7.31 0.60 5.48
C ASN A 139 8.00 0.64 4.12
N LYS A 140 8.21 1.85 3.59
CA LYS A 140 8.92 2.05 2.33
C LYS A 140 10.38 1.62 2.52
N THR A 141 10.84 0.75 1.64
CA THR A 141 12.26 0.45 1.51
C THR A 141 13.01 1.72 1.08
N ILE A 142 14.33 1.76 1.31
CA ILE A 142 15.16 2.87 0.84
C ILE A 142 15.06 3.02 -0.68
N GLU A 143 14.93 1.91 -1.43
CA GLU A 143 14.72 1.94 -2.88
C GLU A 143 13.42 2.66 -3.28
N HIS A 144 12.30 2.35 -2.61
CA HIS A 144 11.03 3.05 -2.86
C HIS A 144 11.10 4.52 -2.45
N LEU A 145 11.77 4.84 -1.33
CA LEU A 145 11.97 6.22 -0.91
C LEU A 145 12.80 6.99 -1.94
N ALA A 146 13.89 6.41 -2.44
CA ALA A 146 14.74 7.03 -3.44
C ALA A 146 13.98 7.26 -4.76
N LEU A 147 13.15 6.29 -5.18
CA LEU A 147 12.28 6.46 -6.34
C LEU A 147 11.32 7.64 -6.16
N ASP A 148 10.62 7.71 -5.03
CA ASP A 148 9.68 8.80 -4.73
C ASP A 148 10.36 10.17 -4.79
N VAL A 149 11.53 10.30 -4.13
CA VAL A 149 12.27 11.57 -4.08
C VAL A 149 12.73 11.98 -5.47
N PHE A 150 13.32 11.06 -6.25
CA PHE A 150 13.87 11.43 -7.54
C PHE A 150 12.82 11.65 -8.63
N GLN A 151 11.60 11.12 -8.47
CA GLN A 151 10.48 11.48 -9.33
C GLN A 151 10.06 12.96 -9.20
N LEU A 152 10.39 13.64 -8.09
CA LEU A 152 10.08 15.07 -7.91
C LEU A 152 10.86 15.97 -8.89
N PHE A 153 11.97 15.49 -9.47
CA PHE A 153 12.72 16.19 -10.51
C PHE A 153 12.03 16.18 -11.88
N ASN A 154 11.01 15.34 -12.09
CA ASN A 154 10.19 15.38 -13.31
C ASN A 154 9.52 16.76 -13.50
N ASN A 155 9.29 17.50 -12.42
CA ASN A 155 8.76 18.87 -12.46
C ASN A 155 9.65 19.84 -13.26
N ILE A 156 10.95 19.54 -13.38
CA ILE A 156 11.92 20.29 -14.18
C ILE A 156 12.46 19.47 -15.35
N SER A 157 11.78 18.39 -15.75
CA SER A 157 12.17 17.48 -16.83
C SER A 157 13.56 16.83 -16.64
N VAL A 158 14.00 16.67 -15.40
CA VAL A 158 15.26 15.99 -15.05
C VAL A 158 14.95 14.57 -14.57
N PHE A 159 15.68 13.59 -15.12
CA PHE A 159 15.59 12.19 -14.74
C PHE A 159 16.83 11.77 -13.96
N VAL A 160 16.63 11.33 -12.72
CA VAL A 160 17.69 10.75 -11.89
C VAL A 160 17.37 9.27 -11.66
N ASP A 161 18.26 8.38 -12.10
CA ASP A 161 18.12 6.96 -11.83
C ASP A 161 18.41 6.67 -10.35
N HIS A 162 17.36 6.42 -9.57
CA HIS A 162 17.47 6.10 -8.14
C HIS A 162 18.42 4.93 -7.85
N LYS A 163 18.58 3.98 -8.78
CA LYS A 163 19.50 2.85 -8.59
C LYS A 163 20.96 3.27 -8.52
N GLU A 164 21.32 4.39 -9.14
CA GLU A 164 22.68 4.92 -9.06
C GLU A 164 22.96 5.51 -7.67
N TYR A 165 21.96 6.13 -7.04
CA TYR A 165 22.04 6.58 -5.64
C TYR A 165 22.17 5.41 -4.66
N ILE A 166 21.34 4.37 -4.84
CA ILE A 166 21.35 3.18 -3.95
C ILE A 166 22.72 2.49 -3.94
N LYS A 167 23.46 2.54 -5.07
CA LYS A 167 24.80 1.97 -5.21
C LYS A 167 25.93 2.83 -4.65
N LEU A 168 25.66 4.04 -4.15
CA LEU A 168 26.69 4.89 -3.57
C LEU A 168 27.31 4.21 -2.35
N SER A 169 28.64 4.18 -2.29
CA SER A 169 29.35 3.69 -1.12
C SER A 169 29.19 4.65 0.06
N GLU A 170 29.47 4.16 1.26
CA GLU A 170 29.37 4.95 2.49
C GLU A 170 30.21 6.24 2.45
N ASP A 171 31.44 6.18 1.94
CA ASP A 171 32.31 7.35 1.73
C ASP A 171 31.67 8.38 0.79
N LYS A 172 31.02 7.93 -0.29
CA LYS A 172 30.31 8.81 -1.23
C LYS A 172 29.06 9.43 -0.60
N LEU A 173 28.35 8.71 0.26
CA LEU A 173 27.21 9.26 1.00
C LEU A 173 27.65 10.32 2.02
N ASN A 174 28.74 10.08 2.75
CA ASN A 174 29.32 11.08 3.66
C ASN A 174 29.70 12.37 2.91
N LYS A 175 30.36 12.23 1.76
CA LYS A 175 30.73 13.37 0.91
C LYS A 175 29.49 14.06 0.32
N LEU A 176 28.51 13.31 -0.17
CA LEU A 176 27.27 13.88 -0.69
C LEU A 176 26.53 14.71 0.38
N TYR A 177 26.45 14.20 1.61
CA TYR A 177 25.89 14.97 2.72
C TYR A 177 26.66 16.27 2.95
N TYR A 178 28.00 16.20 3.01
CA TYR A 178 28.85 17.37 3.22
C TYR A 178 28.70 18.43 2.12
N GLU A 179 28.77 18.02 0.85
CA GLU A 179 28.68 18.94 -0.29
C GLU A 179 27.30 19.62 -0.32
N THR A 180 26.23 18.86 -0.10
CA THR A 180 24.88 19.43 -0.10
C THR A 180 24.61 20.27 1.15
N PHE A 181 25.20 19.94 2.31
CA PHE A 181 25.18 20.77 3.52
C PHE A 181 25.86 22.12 3.28
N GLU A 182 27.06 22.13 2.71
CA GLU A 182 27.81 23.34 2.41
C GLU A 182 27.06 24.20 1.40
N PHE A 183 26.60 23.61 0.29
CA PHE A 183 25.83 24.34 -0.71
C PHE A 183 24.55 24.94 -0.16
N PHE A 184 23.85 24.22 0.72
CA PHE A 184 22.66 24.73 1.38
C PHE A 184 22.96 25.99 2.22
N HIS A 185 24.04 25.99 3.01
CA HIS A 185 24.39 27.13 3.86
C HIS A 185 25.03 28.29 3.09
N GLN A 186 25.72 28.03 1.98
CA GLN A 186 26.39 29.06 1.19
C GLN A 186 25.44 29.78 0.22
N ASN A 187 24.38 29.11 -0.26
CA ASN A 187 23.53 29.64 -1.33
C ASN A 187 22.14 30.11 -0.87
N LEU A 188 21.74 29.82 0.38
CA LEU A 188 20.47 30.30 0.93
C LEU A 188 20.67 31.40 1.98
N PRO A 189 19.82 32.43 2.00
CA PRO A 189 19.82 33.43 3.06
C PRO A 189 19.57 32.80 4.45
N GLU A 190 20.26 33.29 5.47
CA GLU A 190 20.17 32.76 6.84
C GLU A 190 18.74 32.74 7.40
N ASN A 191 17.93 33.76 7.10
CA ASN A 191 16.52 33.79 7.50
C ASN A 191 15.71 32.66 6.86
N LYS A 192 15.97 32.32 5.59
CA LYS A 192 15.32 31.19 4.91
C LYS A 192 15.77 29.86 5.50
N ILE A 193 17.08 29.71 5.77
CA ILE A 193 17.64 28.52 6.42
C ILE A 193 16.95 28.25 7.75
N ASN A 194 16.80 29.28 8.59
CA ASN A 194 16.15 29.13 9.89
C ASN A 194 14.69 28.69 9.75
N THR A 195 13.92 29.29 8.84
CA THR A 195 12.53 28.86 8.55
C THR A 195 12.45 27.41 8.07
N ILE A 196 13.35 26.99 7.18
CA ILE A 196 13.40 25.60 6.67
C ILE A 196 13.68 24.63 7.83
N LYS A 197 14.64 24.93 8.70
CA LYS A 197 14.99 24.09 9.86
C LYS A 197 13.87 23.99 10.88
N GLU A 198 13.19 25.10 11.19
CA GLU A 198 12.03 25.11 12.09
C GLU A 198 10.90 24.24 11.54
N LEU A 199 10.53 24.39 10.27
CA LEU A 199 9.51 23.57 9.63
C LEU A 199 9.92 22.09 9.50
N GLY A 200 11.22 21.81 9.39
CA GLY A 200 11.77 20.46 9.42
C GLY A 200 11.52 19.79 10.76
N LYS A 201 11.80 20.49 11.87
CA LYS A 201 11.56 20.01 13.24
C LYS A 201 10.11 19.66 13.50
N ASP A 202 9.18 20.48 13.01
CA ASP A 202 7.73 20.20 13.13
C ASP A 202 7.33 18.88 12.45
N LYS A 203 8.12 18.42 11.47
CA LYS A 203 7.95 17.13 10.78
C LYS A 203 8.88 16.03 11.26
N ASN A 204 9.64 16.26 12.34
CA ASN A 204 10.68 15.37 12.85
C ASN A 204 11.80 15.07 11.81
N ILE A 205 12.19 16.08 11.03
CA ILE A 205 13.29 15.98 10.06
C ILE A 205 14.37 17.01 10.43
N GLU A 206 15.58 16.52 10.71
CA GLU A 206 16.75 17.34 11.06
C GLU A 206 17.45 17.85 9.80
N ILE A 207 16.96 18.97 9.23
CA ILE A 207 17.52 19.54 8.00
C ILE A 207 18.91 20.12 8.25
N TYR A 208 19.95 19.37 7.88
CA TYR A 208 21.36 19.81 7.98
C TYR A 208 21.71 20.36 9.39
N GLU A 209 21.19 19.74 10.45
CA GLU A 209 21.46 20.14 11.83
C GLU A 209 22.53 19.27 12.51
N ILE A 210 22.69 18.03 12.04
CA ILE A 210 23.71 17.13 12.57
C ILE A 210 25.08 17.50 12.02
N LYS A 211 26.09 17.43 12.89
CA LYS A 211 27.47 17.63 12.48
C LYS A 211 27.96 16.48 11.60
N CYS A 212 28.96 16.74 10.76
CA CYS A 212 29.50 15.74 9.84
C CYS A 212 30.03 14.50 10.57
N GLU A 213 30.61 14.66 11.76
CA GLU A 213 31.08 13.55 12.59
C GLU A 213 29.90 12.66 13.03
N GLN A 214 28.80 13.27 13.48
CA GLN A 214 27.59 12.57 13.91
C GLN A 214 26.90 11.86 12.74
N PHE A 215 26.91 12.46 11.54
CA PHE A 215 26.39 11.79 10.34
C PHE A 215 27.24 10.57 9.99
N THR A 216 28.56 10.69 10.08
CA THR A 216 29.50 9.61 9.73
C THR A 216 29.33 8.38 10.62
N GLU A 217 28.86 8.54 11.85
CA GLU A 217 28.59 7.44 12.80
C GLU A 217 27.28 6.67 12.54
N LYS A 218 26.38 7.19 11.68
CA LYS A 218 25.12 6.50 11.35
C LYS A 218 25.39 5.21 10.56
N ILE A 219 24.50 4.22 10.71
CA ILE A 219 24.53 3.02 9.86
C ILE A 219 24.22 3.38 8.40
N PHE A 220 24.68 2.54 7.46
CA PHE A 220 24.60 2.81 6.03
C PHE A 220 23.17 3.12 5.54
N GLU A 221 22.17 2.31 5.91
CA GLU A 221 20.78 2.54 5.50
C GLU A 221 20.21 3.84 6.09
N ASP A 222 20.54 4.16 7.35
CA ASP A 222 20.12 5.41 7.99
C ASP A 222 20.74 6.63 7.31
N LYS A 223 21.99 6.54 6.82
CA LYS A 223 22.61 7.61 6.02
C LYS A 223 21.83 7.86 4.74
N GLN A 224 21.47 6.80 4.03
CA GLN A 224 20.67 6.91 2.81
C GLN A 224 19.31 7.54 3.10
N LYS A 225 18.60 7.01 4.10
CA LYS A 225 17.30 7.53 4.51
C LYS A 225 17.37 9.00 4.89
N PHE A 226 18.35 9.37 5.72
CA PHE A 226 18.51 10.74 6.21
C PHE A 226 18.72 11.76 5.09
N ILE A 227 19.59 11.45 4.12
CA ILE A 227 19.79 12.30 2.94
C ILE A 227 18.49 12.42 2.12
N LEU A 228 17.79 11.31 1.89
CA LEU A 228 16.53 11.30 1.12
C LEU A 228 15.43 12.10 1.83
N ASP A 229 15.31 12.00 3.15
CA ASP A 229 14.33 12.75 3.94
C ASP A 229 14.58 14.27 3.83
N ILE A 230 15.86 14.69 3.87
CA ILE A 230 16.24 16.09 3.62
C ILE A 230 15.86 16.52 2.21
N PHE A 231 16.27 15.74 1.19
CA PHE A 231 16.00 16.07 -0.21
C PHE A 231 14.50 16.20 -0.48
N LYS A 232 13.70 15.25 0.02
CA LYS A 232 12.25 15.29 -0.11
C LYS A 232 11.67 16.55 0.50
N PHE A 233 12.07 16.86 1.73
CA PHE A 233 11.57 18.04 2.44
C PHE A 233 11.86 19.34 1.67
N LEU A 234 13.09 19.49 1.15
CA LEU A 234 13.50 20.67 0.40
C LEU A 234 12.77 20.77 -0.95
N LEU A 235 12.58 19.66 -1.66
CA LEU A 235 11.89 19.62 -2.95
C LEU A 235 10.38 19.95 -2.82
N ASP A 236 9.78 19.60 -1.69
CA ASP A 236 8.39 19.90 -1.34
C ASP A 236 8.21 21.29 -0.70
N PHE A 237 9.29 22.05 -0.52
CA PHE A 237 9.22 23.37 0.09
C PHE A 237 8.46 24.36 -0.82
N LYS A 238 7.53 25.13 -0.23
CA LYS A 238 6.55 25.93 -0.99
C LYS A 238 7.09 27.25 -1.56
N ASP A 239 8.32 27.61 -1.21
CA ASP A 239 8.95 28.85 -1.67
C ASP A 239 9.70 28.59 -2.99
N ASP A 240 9.31 29.27 -4.06
CA ASP A 240 9.81 29.01 -5.40
C ASP A 240 11.32 29.30 -5.55
N ASP A 241 11.84 30.33 -4.86
CA ASP A 241 13.27 30.68 -4.90
C ASP A 241 14.10 29.61 -4.19
N VAL A 242 13.64 29.17 -3.01
CA VAL A 242 14.26 28.07 -2.26
C VAL A 242 14.20 26.78 -3.07
N LYS A 243 13.07 26.52 -3.73
CA LYS A 243 12.87 25.31 -4.52
C LYS A 243 13.77 25.26 -5.75
N LEU A 244 13.92 26.39 -6.46
CA LEU A 244 14.86 26.50 -7.57
C LEU A 244 16.29 26.24 -7.08
N MET A 245 16.71 26.88 -5.99
CA MET A 245 18.04 26.67 -5.42
C MET A 245 18.25 25.22 -4.94
N THR A 246 17.21 24.61 -4.40
CA THR A 246 17.22 23.19 -3.98
C THR A 246 17.58 22.26 -5.14
N TYR A 247 17.05 22.51 -6.34
CA TYR A 247 17.42 21.72 -7.51
C TYR A 247 18.92 21.78 -7.80
N TYR A 248 19.51 22.97 -7.73
CA TYR A 248 20.96 23.16 -7.91
C TYR A 248 21.78 22.49 -6.81
N ILE A 249 21.38 22.61 -5.55
CA ILE A 249 22.06 21.97 -4.41
C ILE A 249 22.09 20.45 -4.59
N ILE A 250 20.93 19.84 -4.85
CA ILE A 250 20.81 18.38 -4.91
C ILE A 250 21.45 17.82 -6.18
N LEU A 251 21.12 18.36 -7.36
CA LEU A 251 21.68 17.85 -8.62
C LEU A 251 23.18 18.13 -8.72
N GLY A 252 23.63 19.30 -8.26
CA GLY A 252 25.05 19.64 -8.15
C GLY A 252 25.80 18.63 -7.29
N GLY A 253 25.32 18.36 -6.07
CA GLY A 253 25.91 17.36 -5.17
C GLY A 253 25.91 15.94 -5.75
N LEU A 254 24.79 15.52 -6.35
CA LEU A 254 24.69 14.19 -6.97
C LEU A 254 25.62 14.04 -8.17
N SER A 255 25.84 15.10 -8.97
CA SER A 255 26.69 15.07 -10.16
C SER A 255 28.16 14.74 -9.86
N LEU A 256 28.61 14.99 -8.62
CA LEU A 256 29.96 14.66 -8.16
C LEU A 256 30.19 13.15 -8.03
N PHE A 257 29.12 12.39 -7.75
CA PHE A 257 29.23 10.95 -7.44
C PHE A 257 28.51 10.06 -8.46
N ILE A 258 27.61 10.63 -9.27
CA ILE A 258 26.87 9.99 -10.36
C ILE A 258 27.23 10.69 -11.68
N PRO A 259 28.26 10.20 -12.41
CA PRO A 259 28.79 10.87 -13.61
C PRO A 259 27.77 11.11 -14.72
N LYS A 260 26.72 10.29 -14.77
CA LYS A 260 25.65 10.41 -15.75
C LYS A 260 24.88 11.73 -15.59
N ILE A 261 24.63 12.17 -14.34
CA ILE A 261 23.97 13.46 -14.08
C ILE A 261 24.82 14.61 -14.62
N LYS A 262 26.15 14.53 -14.46
CA LYS A 262 27.08 15.52 -15.01
C LYS A 262 27.05 15.59 -16.54
N THR A 263 26.87 14.46 -17.20
CA THR A 263 26.78 14.38 -18.66
C THR A 263 25.44 14.89 -19.18
N ASP A 264 24.35 14.44 -18.56
CA ASP A 264 22.98 14.67 -19.05
C ASP A 264 22.47 16.07 -18.67
N TYR A 265 22.95 16.63 -17.55
CA TYR A 265 22.46 17.89 -16.96
C TYR A 265 23.61 18.84 -16.57
N PRO A 266 24.47 19.24 -17.52
CA PRO A 266 25.66 20.04 -17.23
C PRO A 266 25.33 21.41 -16.61
N ASP A 267 24.16 21.96 -16.88
CA ASP A 267 23.72 23.27 -16.35
C ASP A 267 23.52 23.27 -14.82
N PHE A 268 23.36 22.10 -14.21
CA PHE A 268 23.31 21.93 -12.76
C PHE A 268 24.66 21.57 -12.16
N CYS A 269 25.68 21.37 -13.00
CA CYS A 269 26.98 20.85 -12.64
C CYS A 269 28.03 21.95 -12.78
N PHE A 270 28.08 22.86 -11.81
CA PHE A 270 29.12 23.86 -11.79
C PHE A 270 30.48 23.22 -11.50
N ASN A 271 31.55 23.77 -12.09
CA ASN A 271 32.90 23.46 -11.62
C ASN A 271 33.05 24.17 -10.27
N PHE A 272 32.88 23.38 -9.21
CA PHE A 272 33.15 23.77 -7.84
C PHE A 272 34.61 23.46 -7.51
#